data_AF-A0A4V2LKM1-F1
#
_entry.id   AF-A0A4V2LKM1-F1
#
_cell.length_a   1.000
_cell.length_b   1.000
_cell.length_c   1.000
_cell.angle_alpha   90.00
_cell.angle_beta   90.00
_cell.angle_gamma   90.00
#
_symmetry.space_group_name_H-M   'P 1'
#
loop_
_entity.id
_entity.type
_entity.pdbx_description
1 polymer ?
#
loop_
_entity_poly.entity_id
_entity_poly.type
_entity_poly.pdbx_seq_one_letter_code
_entity_poly.pdbx_strand_id
1 'polypeptide(L)'
;MKFKLITAVAVSLSFFSTASFAEKYTFSPVRIDISVNEQRKIHPLTAIGTAIFKNGAQVPAYSISVPMGTDETDAPHRPTASCNKSKCYFAMDLPKKLAANMRVYNIAETDEWILAPAEWTRLKGAIGVNGNTVLALASADQKSNLSLYAVPACVGCGLDAATPFFPEAARQNQQLYGTKFSGTTPPVQIVRANQQTVYYQYQLKGQYQTNGVAKFRPNEDNIYDGLSVTVASDKMEYARTMLNFFSLTHK
;
A
#
# COMPACT_ATOMS: atom_id res chain seq x y z
N MET A 1 -25.56 -74.99 -1.68
CA MET A 1 -26.04 -74.20 -0.51
C MET A 1 -25.01 -74.39 0.60
N LYS A 2 -24.40 -73.41 1.26
CA LYS A 2 -24.49 -71.94 1.34
C LYS A 2 -23.10 -71.38 1.70
N PHE A 3 -22.89 -70.11 1.39
CA PHE A 3 -21.63 -69.37 1.29
C PHE A 3 -20.91 -69.02 2.61
N LYS A 4 -19.59 -68.81 2.48
CA LYS A 4 -18.64 -68.22 3.44
C LYS A 4 -19.05 -66.82 3.93
N LEU A 5 -18.59 -66.43 5.12
CA LEU A 5 -18.39 -65.01 5.47
C LEU A 5 -17.03 -64.85 6.18
N ILE A 6 -16.11 -64.14 5.53
CA ILE A 6 -14.86 -63.64 6.11
C ILE A 6 -15.13 -62.18 6.49
N THR A 7 -15.04 -61.85 7.77
CA THR A 7 -15.30 -60.51 8.28
C THR A 7 -14.06 -59.64 8.05
N ALA A 8 -14.12 -58.74 7.08
CA ALA A 8 -13.10 -57.71 6.86
C ALA A 8 -13.34 -56.56 7.85
N VAL A 9 -12.33 -56.27 8.68
CA VAL A 9 -12.30 -55.09 9.54
C VAL A 9 -11.93 -53.88 8.67
N ALA A 10 -12.93 -53.06 8.32
CA ALA A 10 -12.72 -51.80 7.64
C ALA A 10 -12.24 -50.74 8.64
N VAL A 11 -10.95 -50.40 8.58
CA VAL A 11 -10.40 -49.21 9.25
C VAL A 11 -10.84 -48.00 8.44
N SER A 12 -11.91 -47.35 8.90
CA SER A 12 -12.38 -46.07 8.38
C SER A 12 -11.36 -44.98 8.72
N LEU A 13 -10.56 -44.57 7.72
CA LEU A 13 -9.81 -43.31 7.75
C LEU A 13 -10.80 -42.15 7.75
N SER A 14 -11.05 -41.56 8.92
CA SER A 14 -11.72 -40.26 9.03
C SER A 14 -10.79 -39.18 8.48
N PHE A 15 -11.02 -38.78 7.23
CA PHE A 15 -10.44 -37.56 6.68
C PHE A 15 -10.96 -36.38 7.51
N PHE A 16 -10.11 -35.77 8.35
CA PHE A 16 -10.37 -34.46 8.92
C PHE A 16 -10.36 -33.45 7.77
N SER A 17 -11.53 -33.14 7.23
CA SER A 17 -11.72 -32.00 6.34
C SER A 17 -11.48 -30.73 7.15
N THR A 18 -10.29 -30.13 7.00
CA THR A 18 -10.04 -28.77 7.46
C THR A 18 -11.05 -27.86 6.80
N ALA A 19 -11.95 -27.26 7.57
CA ALA A 19 -12.89 -26.27 7.07
C ALA A 19 -12.10 -25.08 6.52
N SER A 20 -11.97 -25.01 5.20
CA SER A 20 -11.40 -23.83 4.53
C SER A 20 -12.49 -22.76 4.48
N PHE A 21 -12.41 -21.78 5.37
CA PHE A 21 -13.30 -20.64 5.37
C PHE A 21 -12.91 -19.72 4.21
N ALA A 22 -13.90 -19.40 3.37
CA ALA A 22 -13.73 -18.48 2.27
C ALA A 22 -13.90 -17.05 2.81
N GLU A 23 -12.83 -16.27 2.84
CA GLU A 23 -12.80 -14.91 3.34
C GLU A 23 -12.99 -13.90 2.22
N LYS A 24 -13.69 -12.81 2.54
CA LYS A 24 -13.94 -11.72 1.61
C LYS A 24 -13.11 -10.52 2.02
N TYR A 25 -12.26 -10.03 1.13
CA TYR A 25 -11.44 -8.86 1.41
C TYR A 25 -12.32 -7.62 1.41
N THR A 26 -12.30 -6.86 2.50
CA THR A 26 -13.16 -5.69 2.67
C THR A 26 -12.31 -4.42 2.67
N PHE A 27 -12.50 -3.58 1.66
CA PHE A 27 -11.89 -2.26 1.63
C PHE A 27 -12.62 -1.33 2.60
N SER A 28 -11.85 -0.50 3.30
CA SER A 28 -12.34 0.49 4.24
C SER A 28 -11.92 1.90 3.81
N PRO A 29 -12.69 2.94 4.18
CA PRO A 29 -12.29 4.31 3.91
C PRO A 29 -11.07 4.67 4.77
N VAL A 30 -10.13 5.41 4.17
CA VAL A 30 -9.02 6.01 4.91
C VAL A 30 -9.57 7.01 5.93
N ARG A 31 -9.10 6.92 7.18
CA ARG A 31 -9.48 7.84 8.26
C ARG A 31 -8.26 8.28 9.05
N ILE A 32 -8.16 9.59 9.25
CA ILE A 32 -7.11 10.24 10.04
C ILE A 32 -7.82 10.92 11.22
N ASP A 33 -7.88 10.21 12.34
CA ASP A 33 -8.61 10.55 13.56
C ASP A 33 -7.81 11.42 14.54
N ILE A 34 -6.49 11.48 14.38
CA ILE A 34 -5.62 12.34 15.19
C ILE A 34 -5.80 13.83 14.86
N SER A 35 -5.63 14.68 15.86
CA SER A 35 -5.70 16.13 15.66
C SER A 35 -4.49 16.65 14.85
N VAL A 36 -4.62 17.80 14.18
CA VAL A 36 -3.48 18.41 13.45
C VAL A 36 -2.30 18.72 14.38
N ASN A 37 -2.57 19.11 15.64
CA ASN A 37 -1.52 19.40 16.62
C ASN A 37 -0.79 18.13 17.07
N GLU A 38 -1.52 17.05 17.29
CA GLU A 38 -0.96 15.75 17.63
C GLU A 38 -0.17 15.18 16.45
N GLN A 39 -0.73 15.22 15.25
CA GLN A 39 -0.06 14.85 14.00
C GLN A 39 1.30 15.55 13.85
N ARG A 40 1.39 16.86 14.10
CA ARG A 40 2.66 17.58 13.98
C ARG A 40 3.73 17.11 14.98
N LYS A 41 3.31 16.57 16.12
CA LYS A 41 4.21 16.00 17.13
C LYS A 41 4.68 14.60 16.74
N ILE A 42 3.76 13.74 16.30
CA ILE A 42 4.07 12.32 15.99
C ILE A 42 4.60 12.12 14.57
N HIS A 43 4.28 13.04 13.66
CA HIS A 43 4.70 13.02 12.26
C HIS A 43 5.34 14.35 11.85
N PRO A 44 6.44 14.79 12.51
CA PRO A 44 7.13 15.99 12.11
C PRO A 44 7.66 15.85 10.68
N LEU A 45 7.54 16.94 9.93
CA LEU A 45 8.04 17.06 8.56
C LEU A 45 9.35 17.83 8.57
N THR A 46 10.40 17.24 8.03
CA THR A 46 11.70 17.90 7.90
C THR A 46 11.97 18.20 6.44
N ALA A 47 12.30 19.45 6.10
CA ALA A 47 12.68 19.78 4.72
C ALA A 47 13.99 19.09 4.37
N ILE A 48 14.00 18.35 3.26
CA ILE A 48 15.20 17.62 2.78
C ILE A 48 15.74 18.15 1.46
N GLY A 49 15.10 19.17 0.85
CA GLY A 49 15.59 19.88 -0.32
C GLY A 49 14.55 19.96 -1.44
N THR A 50 15.00 19.74 -2.67
CA THR A 50 14.16 19.89 -3.87
C THR A 50 14.29 18.67 -4.77
N ALA A 51 13.14 18.07 -5.10
CA ALA A 51 13.05 17.01 -6.08
C ALA A 51 12.96 17.59 -7.49
N ILE A 52 13.66 16.94 -8.44
CA ILE A 52 13.76 17.39 -9.83
C ILE A 52 13.21 16.30 -10.74
N PHE A 53 12.37 16.71 -11.69
CA PHE A 53 11.74 15.82 -12.66
C PHE A 53 12.43 15.93 -14.03
N LYS A 54 12.20 14.94 -14.90
CA LYS A 54 12.82 14.84 -16.22
C LYS A 54 12.63 16.10 -17.07
N ASN A 55 11.43 16.68 -17.03
CA ASN A 55 11.09 17.91 -17.76
C ASN A 55 11.55 19.21 -17.06
N GLY A 56 12.40 19.12 -16.03
CA GLY A 56 12.93 20.24 -15.27
C GLY A 56 11.98 20.84 -14.23
N ALA A 57 10.80 20.25 -14.04
CA ALA A 57 9.92 20.66 -12.93
C ALA A 57 10.59 20.39 -11.58
N GLN A 58 10.39 21.30 -10.64
CA GLN A 58 10.99 21.25 -9.31
C GLN A 58 9.87 21.33 -8.27
N VAL A 59 9.95 20.47 -7.25
CA VAL A 59 9.00 20.47 -6.14
C VAL A 59 9.75 20.35 -4.81
N PRO A 60 9.26 21.00 -3.73
CA PRO A 60 9.81 20.80 -2.40
C PRO A 60 9.75 19.33 -1.98
N ALA A 61 10.80 18.87 -1.33
CA ALA A 61 10.90 17.53 -0.77
C ALA A 61 11.00 17.57 0.76
N TYR A 62 10.24 16.71 1.42
CA TYR A 62 10.22 16.57 2.87
C TYR A 62 10.46 15.11 3.28
N SER A 63 11.04 14.90 4.44
CA SER A 63 11.02 13.61 5.12
C SER A 63 9.95 13.63 6.20
N ILE A 64 9.18 12.55 6.27
CA ILE A 64 8.14 12.30 7.26
C ILE A 64 8.71 11.34 8.30
N SER A 65 8.79 11.76 9.55
CA SER A 65 8.98 10.81 10.66
C SER A 65 7.66 10.10 10.93
N VAL A 66 7.71 8.78 11.13
CA VAL A 66 6.56 7.98 11.61
C VAL A 66 7.02 7.11 12.77
N PRO A 67 6.18 6.83 13.78
CA PRO A 67 6.54 5.92 14.85
C PRO A 67 6.94 4.54 14.31
N MET A 68 7.99 3.93 14.85
CA MET A 68 8.36 2.55 14.55
C MET A 68 8.06 1.66 15.75
N GLY A 69 7.48 0.48 15.50
CA GLY A 69 7.14 -0.48 16.56
C GLY A 69 8.34 -1.03 17.32
N THR A 70 9.56 -0.81 16.81
CA THR A 70 10.82 -1.21 17.42
C THR A 70 11.45 -0.13 18.31
N ASP A 71 10.88 1.07 18.36
CA ASP A 71 11.47 2.16 19.13
C ASP A 71 11.18 2.05 20.63
N GLU A 72 12.20 2.33 21.43
CA GLU A 72 12.07 2.38 22.89
C GLU A 72 11.82 3.81 23.41
N THR A 73 12.08 4.84 22.59
CA THR A 73 12.17 6.24 23.06
C THR A 73 11.09 7.17 22.47
N ASP A 74 10.23 6.66 21.59
CA ASP A 74 9.20 7.42 20.84
C ASP A 74 9.73 8.70 20.16
N ALA A 75 11.06 8.83 20.02
CA ALA A 75 11.70 10.01 19.49
C ALA A 75 11.50 10.09 17.97
N PRO A 76 11.23 11.27 17.39
CA PRO A 76 11.11 11.39 15.94
C PRO A 76 12.38 10.94 15.20
N HIS A 77 12.18 10.14 14.16
CA HIS A 77 13.26 9.69 13.29
C HIS A 77 13.83 10.84 12.49
N ARG A 78 15.15 10.78 12.28
CA ARG A 78 15.85 11.77 11.48
C ARG A 78 15.71 11.41 10.00
N PRO A 79 15.75 12.42 9.10
CA PRO A 79 15.76 12.14 7.68
C PRO A 79 17.00 11.32 7.29
N THR A 80 16.77 10.20 6.61
CA THR A 80 17.81 9.40 5.97
C THR A 80 18.11 9.90 4.55
N ALA A 81 17.13 10.53 3.92
CA ALA A 81 17.27 11.13 2.60
C ALA A 81 17.73 12.60 2.66
N SER A 82 18.56 13.00 1.69
CA SER A 82 18.90 14.39 1.39
C SER A 82 18.73 14.63 -0.11
N CYS A 83 17.98 15.67 -0.45
CA CYS A 83 17.37 15.84 -1.76
C CYS A 83 18.07 16.93 -2.56
N ASN A 84 18.83 16.50 -3.57
CA ASN A 84 19.44 17.36 -4.56
C ASN A 84 19.36 16.69 -5.95
N LYS A 85 19.85 17.35 -7.00
CA LYS A 85 19.77 16.85 -8.39
C LYS A 85 20.33 15.42 -8.58
N SER A 86 21.33 15.02 -7.81
CA SER A 86 21.94 13.69 -7.93
C SER A 86 21.19 12.59 -7.15
N LYS A 87 20.40 12.97 -6.13
CA LYS A 87 19.75 12.03 -5.20
C LYS A 87 18.23 11.96 -5.37
N CYS A 88 17.59 13.04 -5.82
CA CYS A 88 16.15 13.15 -6.02
C CYS A 88 15.81 13.57 -7.45
N TYR A 89 16.38 12.87 -8.41
CA TYR A 89 15.96 13.00 -9.80
C TYR A 89 14.97 11.89 -10.15
N PHE A 90 13.77 12.27 -10.54
CA PHE A 90 12.72 11.33 -10.94
C PHE A 90 12.54 11.38 -12.46
N ALA A 91 12.79 10.24 -13.11
CA ALA A 91 12.74 10.08 -14.56
C ALA A 91 11.30 10.02 -15.13
N MET A 92 10.44 10.93 -14.69
CA MET A 92 9.11 11.16 -15.26
C MET A 92 8.88 12.65 -15.51
N ASP A 93 7.97 12.96 -16.42
CA ASP A 93 7.52 14.33 -16.61
C ASP A 93 6.43 14.67 -15.59
N LEU A 94 6.61 15.76 -14.84
CA LEU A 94 5.59 16.30 -13.95
C LEU A 94 4.89 17.48 -14.66
N PRO A 95 3.58 17.43 -14.92
CA PRO A 95 2.87 18.54 -15.55
C PRO A 95 3.10 19.85 -14.81
N LYS A 96 3.58 20.89 -15.51
CA LYS A 96 3.94 22.19 -14.90
C LYS A 96 2.79 22.81 -14.10
N LYS A 97 1.54 22.60 -14.54
CA LYS A 97 0.33 23.06 -13.85
C LYS A 97 0.13 22.40 -12.47
N LEU A 98 0.59 21.16 -12.31
CA LEU A 98 0.50 20.42 -11.05
C LEU A 98 1.71 20.70 -10.15
N ALA A 99 2.91 20.84 -10.74
CA ALA A 99 4.16 20.97 -9.99
C ALA A 99 4.14 22.07 -8.90
N ALA A 100 3.52 23.23 -9.20
CA ALA A 100 3.41 24.33 -8.25
C ALA A 100 2.63 23.98 -6.96
N ASN A 101 1.79 22.95 -7.01
CA ASN A 101 0.92 22.53 -5.91
C ASN A 101 1.26 21.12 -5.41
N MET A 102 2.45 20.59 -5.70
CA MET A 102 2.86 19.24 -5.32
C MET A 102 4.06 19.27 -4.37
N ARG A 103 4.19 18.22 -3.57
CA ARG A 103 5.35 17.92 -2.73
C ARG A 103 5.75 16.47 -2.89
N VAL A 104 7.05 16.22 -2.81
CA VAL A 104 7.58 14.88 -2.64
C VAL A 104 7.83 14.63 -1.17
N TYR A 105 7.45 13.45 -0.69
CA TYR A 105 7.75 13.00 0.65
C TYR A 105 8.53 11.68 0.60
N ASN A 106 9.52 11.57 1.49
CA ASN A 106 10.14 10.30 1.85
C ASN A 106 9.73 9.95 3.28
N ILE A 107 9.46 8.68 3.56
CA ILE A 107 9.27 8.22 4.93
C ILE A 107 10.66 7.97 5.53
N ALA A 108 10.95 8.59 6.67
CA ALA A 108 12.24 8.45 7.34
C ALA A 108 12.54 6.98 7.63
N GLU A 109 13.82 6.60 7.54
CA GLU A 109 14.29 5.22 7.72
C GLU A 109 13.78 4.21 6.67
N THR A 110 13.16 4.68 5.57
CA THR A 110 12.73 3.82 4.46
C THR A 110 13.09 4.40 3.10
N ASP A 111 12.98 3.56 2.06
CA ASP A 111 13.10 3.96 0.66
C ASP A 111 11.74 4.33 0.03
N GLU A 112 10.71 4.52 0.84
CA GLU A 112 9.36 4.84 0.37
C GLU A 112 9.27 6.32 -0.05
N TRP A 113 8.87 6.55 -1.30
CA TRP A 113 8.72 7.89 -1.87
C TRP A 113 7.31 8.11 -2.39
N ILE A 114 6.67 9.19 -1.96
CA ILE A 114 5.34 9.58 -2.44
C ILE A 114 5.34 10.98 -3.02
N LEU A 115 4.51 11.20 -4.03
CA LEU A 115 4.18 12.52 -4.56
C LEU A 115 2.74 12.80 -4.16
N ALA A 116 2.46 13.99 -3.63
CA ALA A 116 1.10 14.37 -3.26
C ALA A 116 0.87 15.88 -3.30
N PRO A 117 -0.39 16.34 -3.35
CA PRO A 117 -0.71 17.75 -3.30
C PRO A 117 -0.22 18.42 -2.01
N ALA A 118 0.29 19.64 -2.13
CA ALA A 118 0.87 20.39 -1.03
C ALA A 118 -0.19 20.81 0.03
N GLU A 119 -1.44 20.93 -0.39
CA GLU A 119 -2.59 21.26 0.46
C GLU A 119 -3.11 20.07 1.28
N TRP A 120 -2.63 18.86 1.02
CA TRP A 120 -2.96 17.70 1.84
C TRP A 120 -2.17 17.76 3.14
N THR A 121 -2.89 18.07 4.21
CA THR A 121 -2.32 18.42 5.52
C THR A 121 -2.65 17.41 6.60
N ARG A 122 -3.54 16.45 6.33
CA ARG A 122 -3.85 15.36 7.27
C ARG A 122 -2.94 14.19 6.96
N LEU A 123 -2.26 13.65 7.95
CA LEU A 123 -1.23 12.62 7.83
C LEU A 123 -1.35 11.62 8.99
N LYS A 124 -1.19 10.33 8.71
CA LYS A 124 -1.02 9.28 9.73
C LYS A 124 -0.13 8.20 9.14
N GLY A 125 0.85 7.71 9.89
CA GLY A 125 1.68 6.61 9.44
C GLY A 125 2.36 5.88 10.58
N ALA A 126 2.93 4.72 10.28
CA ALA A 126 3.70 3.92 11.21
C ALA A 126 4.54 2.89 10.44
N ILE A 127 5.60 2.41 11.08
CA ILE A 127 6.33 1.21 10.65
C ILE A 127 6.12 0.16 11.73
N GLY A 128 5.59 -1.00 11.37
CA GLY A 128 5.37 -2.11 12.30
C GLY A 128 6.69 -2.76 12.73
N VAL A 129 6.64 -3.57 13.80
CA VAL A 129 7.79 -4.38 14.26
C VAL A 129 8.34 -5.32 13.20
N ASN A 130 7.52 -5.66 12.21
CA ASN A 130 7.85 -6.51 11.07
C ASN A 130 8.35 -5.71 9.85
N GLY A 131 8.58 -4.40 9.99
CA GLY A 131 9.02 -3.49 8.93
C GLY A 131 7.91 -3.01 8.00
N ASN A 132 6.66 -3.46 8.17
CA ASN A 132 5.56 -3.04 7.32
C ASN A 132 5.32 -1.54 7.48
N THR A 133 5.32 -0.80 6.38
CA THR A 133 5.13 0.64 6.39
C THR A 133 3.71 0.97 5.95
N VAL A 134 2.99 1.74 6.77
CA VAL A 134 1.68 2.31 6.43
C VAL A 134 1.76 3.82 6.44
N LEU A 135 1.13 4.46 5.46
CA LEU A 135 0.97 5.91 5.45
C LEU A 135 -0.37 6.28 4.82
N ALA A 136 -1.05 7.25 5.42
CA ALA A 136 -2.21 7.92 4.89
C ALA A 136 -1.96 9.42 4.86
N LEU A 137 -2.22 10.05 3.71
CA LEU A 137 -2.19 11.50 3.54
C LEU A 137 -3.50 11.96 2.91
N ALA A 138 -4.09 13.05 3.39
CA ALA A 138 -5.40 13.49 2.93
C ALA A 138 -5.58 15.01 2.92
N SER A 139 -6.57 15.46 2.14
CA SER A 139 -7.12 16.81 2.21
C SER A 139 -7.64 17.12 3.61
N ALA A 140 -7.81 18.41 3.93
CA ALA A 140 -8.29 18.84 5.25
C ALA A 140 -9.66 18.21 5.63
N ASP A 141 -10.54 18.03 4.64
CA ASP A 141 -11.85 17.39 4.76
C ASP A 141 -11.83 15.85 4.62
N GLN A 142 -10.65 15.27 4.39
CA GLN A 142 -10.38 13.85 4.19
C GLN A 142 -11.11 13.16 3.02
N LYS A 143 -11.82 13.91 2.18
CA LYS A 143 -12.52 13.33 1.01
C LYS A 143 -11.57 12.90 -0.09
N SER A 144 -10.44 13.58 -0.22
CA SER A 144 -9.34 13.17 -1.10
C SER A 144 -8.19 12.66 -0.26
N ASN A 145 -7.65 11.50 -0.62
CA ASN A 145 -6.61 10.85 0.16
C ASN A 145 -5.72 9.96 -0.70
N LEU A 146 -4.59 9.59 -0.12
CA LEU A 146 -3.65 8.58 -0.57
C LEU A 146 -3.37 7.64 0.60
N SER A 147 -3.29 6.35 0.33
CA SER A 147 -2.82 5.35 1.29
C SER A 147 -1.75 4.46 0.68
N LEU A 148 -0.60 4.39 1.34
CA LEU A 148 0.52 3.52 1.05
C LEU A 148 0.52 2.35 2.02
N TYR A 149 0.79 1.16 1.51
CA TYR A 149 1.13 -0.02 2.30
C TYR A 149 2.28 -0.78 1.64
N ALA A 150 3.42 -0.84 2.32
CA ALA A 150 4.61 -1.57 1.90
C ALA A 150 4.91 -2.69 2.90
N VAL A 151 5.22 -3.88 2.40
CA VAL A 151 5.38 -5.10 3.20
C VAL A 151 6.69 -5.77 2.80
N PRO A 152 7.79 -5.46 3.51
CA PRO A 152 9.09 -5.99 3.17
C PRO A 152 9.20 -7.49 3.49
N ALA A 153 9.20 -7.85 4.77
CA ALA A 153 9.62 -9.20 5.19
C ALA A 153 8.47 -10.12 5.64
N CYS A 154 7.29 -9.58 5.96
CA CYS A 154 6.18 -10.39 6.47
C CYS A 154 5.45 -11.14 5.33
N VAL A 155 5.87 -12.38 5.02
CA VAL A 155 5.28 -13.21 3.95
C VAL A 155 3.76 -13.32 4.04
N GLY A 156 3.22 -13.68 5.22
CA GLY A 156 1.77 -13.76 5.43
C GLY A 156 1.08 -12.41 5.16
N CYS A 157 1.61 -11.32 5.69
CA CYS A 157 1.08 -9.99 5.46
C CYS A 157 1.09 -9.60 3.98
N GLY A 158 2.15 -9.97 3.26
CA GLY A 158 2.32 -9.64 1.84
C GLY A 158 1.35 -10.44 0.97
N LEU A 159 1.16 -11.72 1.29
CA LEU A 159 0.18 -12.58 0.63
C LEU A 159 -1.25 -12.13 0.89
N ASP A 160 -1.58 -11.78 2.12
CA ASP A 160 -2.90 -11.22 2.49
C ASP A 160 -3.18 -9.92 1.71
N ALA A 161 -2.21 -9.01 1.65
CA ALA A 161 -2.33 -7.75 0.94
C ALA A 161 -2.45 -7.90 -0.59
N ALA A 162 -1.74 -8.88 -1.15
CA ALA A 162 -1.71 -9.15 -2.59
C ALA A 162 -2.91 -9.97 -3.08
N THR A 163 -3.55 -10.74 -2.19
CA THR A 163 -4.66 -11.67 -2.50
C THR A 163 -5.79 -11.04 -3.33
N PRO A 164 -6.27 -9.81 -3.08
CA PRO A 164 -7.32 -9.18 -3.88
C PRO A 164 -6.95 -8.94 -5.36
N PHE A 165 -5.66 -8.92 -5.66
CA PHE A 165 -5.10 -8.41 -6.91
C PHE A 165 -4.41 -9.51 -7.73
N PHE A 166 -3.77 -10.46 -7.05
CA PHE A 166 -2.91 -11.48 -7.62
C PHE A 166 -3.43 -12.88 -7.32
N PRO A 167 -3.93 -13.63 -8.33
CA PRO A 167 -4.40 -15.00 -8.14
C PRO A 167 -3.32 -15.94 -7.59
N GLU A 168 -2.05 -15.67 -7.86
CA GLU A 168 -0.94 -16.43 -7.29
C GLU A 168 -0.83 -16.22 -5.78
N ALA A 169 -0.88 -14.98 -5.30
CA ALA A 169 -0.88 -14.69 -3.87
C ALA A 169 -2.05 -15.39 -3.17
N ALA A 170 -3.25 -15.36 -3.75
CA ALA A 170 -4.41 -16.06 -3.20
C ALA A 170 -4.20 -17.58 -3.09
N ARG A 171 -3.56 -18.21 -4.09
CA ARG A 171 -3.23 -19.64 -4.05
C ARG A 171 -2.18 -19.96 -2.99
N GLN A 172 -1.11 -19.16 -2.93
CA GLN A 172 -0.04 -19.35 -1.94
C GLN A 172 -0.56 -19.12 -0.52
N ASN A 173 -1.39 -18.10 -0.31
CA ASN A 173 -2.01 -17.83 0.98
C ASN A 173 -2.88 -19.01 1.45
N GLN A 174 -3.69 -19.57 0.56
CA GLN A 174 -4.47 -20.76 0.86
C GLN A 174 -3.59 -21.98 1.19
N GLN A 175 -2.49 -22.17 0.45
CA GLN A 175 -1.58 -23.30 0.66
C GLN A 175 -0.81 -23.21 1.99
N LEU A 176 -0.37 -22.00 2.36
CA LEU A 176 0.47 -21.78 3.53
C LEU A 176 -0.34 -21.54 4.82
N TYR A 177 -1.47 -20.85 4.72
CA TYR A 177 -2.25 -20.37 5.87
C TYR A 177 -3.70 -20.85 5.88
N GLY A 178 -4.15 -21.58 4.85
CA GLY A 178 -5.52 -22.12 4.78
C GLY A 178 -6.60 -21.09 4.41
N THR A 179 -6.22 -19.82 4.24
CA THR A 179 -7.11 -18.70 3.91
C THR A 179 -7.56 -18.77 2.46
N LYS A 180 -8.86 -19.02 2.23
CA LYS A 180 -9.42 -19.07 0.87
C LYS A 180 -10.02 -17.72 0.50
N PHE A 181 -9.56 -17.12 -0.59
CA PHE A 181 -10.13 -15.87 -1.09
C PHE A 181 -11.46 -16.10 -1.84
N SER A 182 -12.49 -15.31 -1.50
CA SER A 182 -13.81 -15.37 -2.11
C SER A 182 -14.20 -14.14 -2.94
N GLY A 183 -13.37 -13.08 -2.94
CA GLY A 183 -13.61 -11.84 -3.65
C GLY A 183 -13.47 -10.59 -2.76
N THR A 184 -13.83 -9.44 -3.30
CA THR A 184 -13.71 -8.14 -2.62
C THR A 184 -15.06 -7.49 -2.34
N THR A 185 -15.13 -6.67 -1.30
CA THR A 185 -16.22 -5.71 -1.08
C THR A 185 -15.63 -4.31 -0.95
N PRO A 186 -16.00 -3.36 -1.84
CA PRO A 186 -16.76 -3.54 -3.08
C PRO A 186 -15.96 -4.37 -4.12
N PRO A 187 -16.60 -4.79 -5.24
CA PRO A 187 -15.88 -5.38 -6.36
C PRO A 187 -14.76 -4.45 -6.86
N VAL A 188 -13.60 -5.03 -7.14
CA VAL A 188 -12.43 -4.32 -7.68
C VAL A 188 -12.34 -4.58 -9.18
N GLN A 189 -12.08 -3.53 -9.97
CA GLN A 189 -11.68 -3.66 -11.37
C GLN A 189 -10.16 -3.73 -11.44
N ILE A 190 -9.61 -4.63 -12.25
CA ILE A 190 -8.16 -4.88 -12.33
C ILE A 190 -7.72 -4.82 -13.79
N VAL A 191 -6.63 -4.12 -14.06
CA VAL A 191 -5.86 -4.18 -15.31
C VAL A 191 -4.45 -4.64 -14.98
N ARG A 192 -4.02 -5.79 -15.53
CA ARG A 192 -2.67 -6.31 -15.31
C ARG A 192 -1.69 -5.61 -16.25
N ALA A 193 -0.73 -4.89 -15.69
CA ALA A 193 0.34 -4.28 -16.47
C ALA A 193 1.39 -5.33 -16.86
N ASN A 194 1.73 -6.21 -15.91
CA ASN A 194 2.60 -7.37 -16.10
C ASN A 194 2.32 -8.40 -14.98
N GLN A 195 3.20 -9.37 -14.79
CA GLN A 195 3.03 -10.42 -13.77
C GLN A 195 3.10 -9.89 -12.32
N GLN A 196 3.93 -8.88 -12.08
CA GLN A 196 4.19 -8.33 -10.74
C GLN A 196 3.38 -7.06 -10.44
N THR A 197 2.79 -6.40 -11.44
CA THR A 197 2.12 -5.09 -11.29
C THR A 197 0.71 -5.11 -11.85
N VAL A 198 -0.25 -4.64 -11.04
CA VAL A 198 -1.61 -4.36 -11.49
C VAL A 198 -2.04 -2.94 -11.17
N TYR A 199 -2.88 -2.39 -12.03
CA TYR A 199 -3.69 -1.22 -11.75
C TYR A 199 -5.06 -1.68 -11.29
N TYR A 200 -5.63 -1.01 -10.31
CA TYR A 200 -6.96 -1.34 -9.83
C TYR A 200 -7.82 -0.11 -9.57
N GLN A 201 -9.12 -0.34 -9.49
CA GLN A 201 -10.11 0.67 -9.21
C GLN A 201 -11.26 0.08 -8.38
N TYR A 202 -11.75 0.86 -7.43
CA TYR A 202 -12.98 0.57 -6.71
C TYR A 202 -13.65 1.84 -6.21
N GLN A 203 -14.89 1.74 -5.75
CA GLN A 203 -15.59 2.86 -5.14
C GLN A 203 -16.37 2.41 -3.91
N LEU A 204 -16.05 3.00 -2.77
CA LEU A 204 -16.81 2.82 -1.53
C LEU A 204 -18.06 3.70 -1.55
N LYS A 205 -19.14 3.24 -0.91
CA LYS A 205 -20.39 3.99 -0.80
C LYS A 205 -20.12 5.35 -0.13
N GLY A 206 -20.54 6.43 -0.80
CA GLY A 206 -20.37 7.80 -0.29
C GLY A 206 -18.95 8.34 -0.36
N GLN A 207 -18.03 7.66 -1.04
CA GLN A 207 -16.66 8.12 -1.27
C GLN A 207 -16.43 8.40 -2.76
N TYR A 208 -15.40 9.19 -3.07
CA TYR A 208 -14.91 9.27 -4.44
C TYR A 208 -14.30 7.94 -4.88
N GLN A 209 -14.07 7.80 -6.18
CA GLN A 209 -13.43 6.61 -6.73
C GLN A 209 -11.97 6.52 -6.26
N THR A 210 -11.57 5.33 -5.86
CA THR A 210 -10.19 4.99 -5.55
C THR A 210 -9.56 4.31 -6.76
N ASN A 211 -8.38 4.77 -7.16
CA ASN A 211 -7.54 4.12 -8.16
C ASN A 211 -6.21 3.79 -7.50
N GLY A 212 -5.59 2.68 -7.89
CA GLY A 212 -4.34 2.28 -7.26
C GLY A 212 -3.45 1.43 -8.13
N VAL A 213 -2.24 1.24 -7.61
CA VAL A 213 -1.22 0.34 -8.15
C VAL A 213 -0.91 -0.65 -7.03
N ALA A 214 -0.90 -1.93 -7.35
CA ALA A 214 -0.42 -2.98 -6.46
C ALA A 214 0.73 -3.71 -7.15
N LYS A 215 1.79 -3.99 -6.38
CA LYS A 215 2.97 -4.73 -6.81
C LYS A 215 3.17 -5.93 -5.89
N PHE A 216 3.37 -7.10 -6.47
CA PHE A 216 3.60 -8.34 -5.74
C PHE A 216 4.84 -9.03 -6.28
N ARG A 217 5.84 -9.19 -5.41
CA ARG A 217 7.18 -9.70 -5.72
C ARG A 217 7.62 -10.67 -4.64
N PRO A 218 7.03 -11.89 -4.60
CA PRO A 218 7.21 -12.83 -3.48
C PRO A 218 8.63 -13.34 -3.27
N ASN A 219 9.54 -13.10 -4.23
CA ASN A 219 10.92 -13.55 -4.20
C ASN A 219 11.92 -12.40 -3.99
N GLU A 220 11.44 -11.21 -3.63
CA GLU A 220 12.26 -10.02 -3.39
C GLU A 220 12.14 -9.58 -1.94
N ASP A 221 13.08 -8.73 -1.49
CA ASP A 221 13.09 -8.20 -0.11
C ASP A 221 11.84 -7.36 0.20
N ASN A 222 11.14 -6.87 -0.84
CA ASN A 222 9.87 -6.20 -0.69
C ASN A 222 8.74 -6.94 -1.41
N ILE A 223 8.01 -7.75 -0.62
CA ILE A 223 7.01 -8.72 -1.07
C ILE A 223 5.80 -8.03 -1.70
N TYR A 224 5.32 -6.94 -1.09
CA TYR A 224 4.15 -6.23 -1.59
C TYR A 224 4.25 -4.73 -1.36
N ASP A 225 3.93 -3.96 -2.41
CA ASP A 225 3.63 -2.54 -2.29
C ASP A 225 2.27 -2.20 -2.89
N GLY A 226 1.54 -1.34 -2.20
CA GLY A 226 0.28 -0.80 -2.68
C GLY A 226 0.18 0.69 -2.46
N LEU A 227 -0.18 1.43 -3.51
CA LEU A 227 -0.62 2.81 -3.39
C LEU A 227 -2.05 2.95 -3.91
N SER A 228 -2.92 3.49 -3.07
CA SER A 228 -4.29 3.86 -3.41
C SER A 228 -4.42 5.38 -3.37
N VAL A 229 -5.16 5.93 -4.32
CA VAL A 229 -5.52 7.35 -4.39
C VAL A 229 -7.02 7.50 -4.60
N THR A 230 -7.65 8.25 -3.71
CA THR A 230 -9.06 8.63 -3.78
C THR A 230 -9.16 10.13 -4.04
N VAL A 231 -9.76 10.53 -5.15
CA VAL A 231 -9.94 11.95 -5.52
C VAL A 231 -11.25 12.14 -6.29
N ALA A 232 -11.77 13.37 -6.28
CA ALA A 232 -12.91 13.74 -7.10
C ALA A 232 -12.61 13.51 -8.60
N SER A 233 -13.66 13.29 -9.41
CA SER A 233 -13.53 12.94 -10.82
C SER A 233 -12.83 14.02 -11.66
N ASP A 234 -12.99 15.30 -11.30
CA ASP A 234 -12.32 16.45 -11.92
C ASP A 234 -10.83 16.57 -11.51
N LYS A 235 -10.37 15.75 -10.56
CA LYS A 235 -8.98 15.71 -10.06
C LYS A 235 -8.24 14.45 -10.46
N MET A 236 -8.76 13.66 -11.40
CA MET A 236 -8.15 12.40 -11.85
C MET A 236 -6.72 12.55 -12.40
N GLU A 237 -6.34 13.71 -12.92
CA GLU A 237 -4.96 13.98 -13.34
C GLU A 237 -3.96 13.91 -12.17
N TYR A 238 -4.38 14.32 -10.96
CA TYR A 238 -3.57 14.16 -9.74
C TYR A 238 -3.36 12.69 -9.42
N ALA A 239 -4.44 11.88 -9.42
CA ALA A 239 -4.33 10.44 -9.18
C ALA A 239 -3.39 9.77 -10.16
N ARG A 240 -3.55 10.04 -11.46
CA ARG A 240 -2.64 9.51 -12.48
C ARG A 240 -1.18 9.89 -12.23
N THR A 241 -0.94 11.15 -11.90
CA THR A 241 0.42 11.66 -11.65
C THR A 241 1.06 10.99 -10.43
N MET A 242 0.33 10.87 -9.31
CA MET A 242 0.83 10.24 -8.09
C MET A 242 1.07 8.74 -8.27
N LEU A 243 0.17 8.02 -8.94
CA LEU A 243 0.32 6.59 -9.20
C LEU A 243 1.44 6.28 -10.20
N ASN A 244 1.68 7.15 -11.18
CA ASN A 244 2.83 7.05 -12.08
C ASN A 244 4.14 7.27 -11.32
N PHE A 245 4.18 8.23 -10.40
CA PHE A 245 5.34 8.45 -9.54
C PHE A 245 5.66 7.21 -8.71
N PHE A 246 4.66 6.65 -8.03
CA PHE A 246 4.81 5.40 -7.29
C PHE A 246 5.29 4.23 -8.15
N SER A 247 4.73 4.10 -9.36
CA SER A 247 5.12 3.04 -10.29
C SER A 247 6.59 3.15 -10.71
N LEU A 248 7.12 4.38 -10.79
CA LEU A 248 8.53 4.67 -11.11
C LEU A 248 9.47 4.38 -9.93
N THR A 249 9.06 4.72 -8.71
CA THR A 249 9.94 4.72 -7.53
C THR A 249 10.02 3.38 -6.80
N HIS A 250 8.99 2.52 -6.88
CA HIS A 250 8.96 1.23 -6.16
C HIS A 250 9.10 0.08 -7.15
N LYS A 251 10.28 -0.13 -7.74
CA LYS A 251 10.46 -1.11 -8.82
C LYS A 251 10.39 -2.53 -8.34
#